data_AF-A0A2G9YWP2-F1
#
_entry.id   AF-A0A2G9YWP2-F1
#
_cell.length_a   1.000
_cell.length_b   1.000
_cell.length_c   1.000
_cell.angle_alpha   90.00
_cell.angle_beta   90.00
_cell.angle_gamma   90.00
#
_symmetry.space_group_name_H-M   'P 1'
#
loop_
_entity.id
_entity.type
_entity.pdbx_description
1 polymer ?
#
loop_
_entity_poly.entity_id
_entity_poly.type
_entity_poly.pdbx_seq_one_letter_code
_entity_poly.pdbx_strand_id
1 'polypeptide(L)'
;MSSNLSPLKLWKNWRTVEKKIRKEINWLRSAIDVFRKDERVDTIGCDECFLRQIAILIIFGKVNATEITKAPVLKEFWKDEKITGKKNKGEIYHGSDWHREKMKKIENHFIFLGFKVIREPNLNQGRADLGVYKKGEQDLFIEVGTISLFKLWLNLRSMKNFTYLIVPNDNNLIEFVVKK
;
A
#
# COMPACT_ATOMS: atom_id res chain seq x y z
N MET A 1 31.21 16.52 -18.64
CA MET A 1 31.52 17.60 -17.67
C MET A 1 30.95 17.19 -16.31
N SER A 2 31.78 16.66 -15.41
CA SER A 2 31.37 16.35 -14.04
C SER A 2 31.42 17.65 -13.24
N SER A 3 30.26 18.18 -12.85
CA SER A 3 30.22 19.37 -12.00
C SER A 3 30.59 18.95 -10.58
N ASN A 4 31.82 19.28 -10.16
CA ASN A 4 32.28 19.09 -8.79
C ASN A 4 31.44 19.98 -7.85
N LEU A 5 30.37 19.41 -7.30
CA LEU A 5 29.59 20.06 -6.25
C LEU A 5 30.47 20.22 -5.01
N SER A 6 30.49 21.41 -4.42
CA SER A 6 31.21 21.63 -3.17
C SER A 6 30.67 20.72 -2.05
N PRO A 7 31.50 20.25 -1.12
CA PRO A 7 31.06 19.39 -0.01
C PRO A 7 29.89 19.96 0.79
N LEU A 8 29.85 21.28 0.98
CA LEU A 8 28.75 21.98 1.65
C LEU A 8 27.43 21.94 0.85
N LYS A 9 27.51 22.02 -0.48
CA LYS A 9 26.34 21.95 -1.38
C LYS A 9 25.81 20.52 -1.48
N LEU A 10 26.71 19.52 -1.55
CA LEU A 10 26.36 18.10 -1.43
C LEU A 10 25.64 17.82 -0.11
N TRP A 11 26.16 18.32 1.01
CA TRP A 11 25.56 18.10 2.31
C TRP A 11 24.18 18.76 2.47
N LYS A 12 24.01 20.00 1.98
CA LYS A 12 22.70 20.68 1.95
C LYS A 12 21.68 19.92 1.10
N ASN A 13 22.10 19.43 -0.07
CA ASN A 13 21.23 18.63 -0.94
C ASN A 13 20.84 17.31 -0.28
N TRP A 14 21.79 16.63 0.37
CA TRP A 14 21.54 15.40 1.10
C TRP A 14 20.55 15.61 2.25
N ARG A 15 20.69 16.68 3.04
CA ARG A 15 19.72 17.02 4.11
C ARG A 15 18.31 17.22 3.57
N THR A 16 18.15 17.87 2.42
CA THR A 16 16.84 18.06 1.78
C THR A 16 16.24 16.73 1.33
N VAL A 17 17.03 15.86 0.70
CA VAL A 17 16.59 14.51 0.31
C VAL A 17 16.20 13.69 1.53
N GLU A 18 17.03 13.67 2.56
CA GLU A 18 16.77 12.93 3.80
C GLU A 18 15.51 13.43 4.52
N LYS A 19 15.26 14.75 4.51
CA LYS A 19 14.01 15.31 5.06
C LYS A 19 12.78 14.82 4.30
N LYS A 20 12.87 14.69 2.96
CA LYS A 20 11.79 14.09 2.16
C LYS A 20 11.61 12.62 2.49
N ILE A 21 12.71 11.85 2.57
CA ILE A 21 12.67 10.41 2.91
C ILE A 21 11.96 10.19 4.25
N ARG A 22 12.34 10.96 5.28
CA ARG A 22 11.71 10.86 6.61
C ARG A 22 10.23 11.23 6.59
N LYS A 23 9.83 12.22 5.79
CA LYS A 23 8.41 12.58 5.63
C LYS A 23 7.61 11.40 5.09
N GLU A 24 8.10 10.75 4.04
CA GLU A 24 7.45 9.58 3.45
C GLU A 24 7.44 8.38 4.39
N ILE A 25 8.54 8.11 5.10
CA ILE A 25 8.59 7.04 6.12
C ILE A 25 7.54 7.27 7.21
N ASN A 26 7.41 8.50 7.71
CA ASN A 26 6.43 8.83 8.75
C ASN A 26 5.00 8.61 8.26
N TRP A 27 4.70 9.01 7.03
CA TRP A 27 3.41 8.77 6.41
C TRP A 27 3.12 7.28 6.23
N LEU A 28 4.04 6.53 5.62
CA LEU A 28 3.91 5.07 5.42
C LEU A 28 3.67 4.35 6.75
N ARG A 29 4.36 4.78 7.81
CA ARG A 29 4.20 4.21 9.16
C ARG A 29 2.81 4.43 9.74
N SER A 30 2.21 5.59 9.51
CA SER A 30 0.85 5.88 9.99
C SER A 30 -0.23 5.25 9.10
N ALA A 31 0.05 5.07 7.82
CA ALA A 31 -0.94 4.63 6.84
C ALA A 31 -1.06 3.09 6.79
N ILE A 32 0.08 2.37 6.81
CA ILE A 32 0.11 0.92 6.58
C ILE A 32 0.10 0.15 7.90
N ASP A 33 -0.86 -0.76 8.07
CA ASP A 33 -0.86 -1.76 9.12
C ASP A 33 -0.01 -2.97 8.69
N VAL A 34 0.84 -3.46 9.59
CA VAL A 34 1.82 -4.53 9.28
C VAL A 34 1.56 -5.77 10.12
N PHE A 35 1.81 -6.95 9.54
CA PHE A 35 1.54 -8.22 10.22
C PHE A 35 2.44 -8.41 11.45
N ARG A 36 3.72 -8.08 11.33
CA ARG A 36 4.64 -8.11 12.46
C ARG A 36 5.14 -6.71 12.79
N LYS A 37 5.05 -6.33 14.06
CA LYS A 37 5.50 -5.01 14.52
C LYS A 37 7.00 -4.80 14.29
N ASP A 38 7.79 -5.87 14.32
CA ASP A 38 9.20 -5.87 13.97
C ASP A 38 9.47 -5.72 12.46
N GLU A 39 8.49 -5.79 11.55
CA GLU A 39 8.76 -5.32 10.18
C GLU A 39 8.99 -3.80 10.10
N ARG A 40 8.58 -3.08 11.16
CA ARG A 40 8.97 -1.67 11.34
C ARG A 40 10.42 -1.54 11.86
N VAL A 41 11.06 -2.65 12.25
CA VAL A 41 12.37 -2.76 12.89
C VAL A 41 13.12 -3.99 12.33
N ASP A 42 13.84 -3.83 11.21
CA ASP A 42 14.47 -4.94 10.50
C ASP A 42 15.43 -5.77 11.39
N THR A 43 15.53 -7.09 11.14
CA THR A 43 16.30 -8.05 11.95
C THR A 43 17.82 -7.84 11.87
N ILE A 44 18.28 -6.96 10.97
CA ILE A 44 19.68 -6.53 10.82
C ILE A 44 19.89 -5.16 11.49
N GLY A 45 19.28 -4.94 12.67
CA GLY A 45 19.50 -3.74 13.48
C GLY A 45 19.17 -2.41 12.78
N CYS A 46 18.34 -2.45 11.74
CA CYS A 46 17.93 -1.27 10.99
C CYS A 46 16.47 -0.95 11.28
N ASP A 47 16.24 0.06 12.10
CA ASP A 47 14.91 0.63 12.26
C ASP A 47 14.40 1.09 10.87
N GLU A 48 13.27 0.53 10.44
CA GLU A 48 12.47 1.02 9.30
C GLU A 48 13.09 0.85 7.91
N CYS A 49 14.01 -0.10 7.73
CA CYS A 49 14.70 -0.29 6.44
C CYS A 49 13.75 -0.46 5.24
N PHE A 50 12.69 -1.26 5.34
CA PHE A 50 11.72 -1.39 4.24
C PHE A 50 10.92 -0.11 3.97
N LEU A 51 10.50 0.60 5.02
CA LEU A 51 9.83 1.89 4.87
C LEU A 51 10.75 2.90 4.17
N ARG A 52 12.04 2.92 4.53
CA ARG A 52 13.04 3.76 3.87
C ARG A 52 13.20 3.39 2.40
N GLN A 53 13.29 2.11 2.07
CA GLN A 53 13.42 1.66 0.69
C GLN A 53 12.20 2.03 -0.15
N ILE A 54 10.99 1.88 0.39
CA ILE A 54 9.75 2.28 -0.28
C ILE A 54 9.68 3.81 -0.44
N ALA A 55 10.02 4.57 0.61
CA ALA A 55 10.11 6.02 0.56
C ALA A 55 11.08 6.53 -0.52
N ILE A 56 12.21 5.85 -0.70
CA ILE A 56 13.15 6.12 -1.79
C ILE A 56 12.46 5.89 -3.14
N LEU A 57 11.78 4.77 -3.35
CA LEU A 57 11.05 4.51 -4.61
C LEU A 57 10.05 5.64 -4.94
N ILE A 58 9.34 6.14 -3.92
CA ILE A 58 8.38 7.25 -4.06
C ILE A 58 9.07 8.56 -4.44
N ILE A 59 10.11 8.97 -3.70
CA ILE A 59 10.78 10.26 -3.91
C ILE A 59 11.49 10.34 -5.25
N PHE A 60 12.01 9.21 -5.74
CA PHE A 60 12.63 9.12 -7.06
C PHE A 60 11.60 8.96 -8.19
N GLY A 61 10.30 8.96 -7.89
CA GLY A 61 9.23 8.87 -8.88
C GLY A 61 9.10 7.51 -9.55
N LYS A 62 9.72 6.46 -8.99
CA LYS A 62 9.58 5.08 -9.49
C LYS A 62 8.23 4.48 -9.13
N VAL A 63 7.64 4.95 -8.03
CA VAL A 63 6.33 4.57 -7.54
C VAL A 63 5.56 5.85 -7.24
N ASN A 64 4.33 5.97 -7.71
CA ASN A 64 3.42 7.00 -7.22
C ASN A 64 2.59 6.41 -6.08
N ALA A 65 2.60 7.05 -4.91
CA ALA A 65 1.88 6.58 -3.74
C ALA A 65 0.83 7.61 -3.31
N THR A 66 -0.42 7.17 -3.13
CA THR A 66 -1.54 8.05 -2.80
C THR A 66 -2.36 7.43 -1.67
N GLU A 67 -2.67 8.23 -0.65
CA GLU A 67 -3.69 7.87 0.34
C GLU A 67 -5.05 8.37 -0.12
N ILE A 68 -6.04 7.48 -0.11
CA ILE A 68 -7.43 7.79 -0.47
C ILE A 68 -8.27 7.72 0.81
N THR A 69 -8.48 8.87 1.44
CA THR A 69 -9.29 8.99 2.66
C THR A 69 -10.72 9.44 2.32
N LYS A 70 -11.72 8.65 2.74
CA LYS A 70 -13.16 9.01 2.83
C LYS A 70 -13.71 10.14 1.92
N ALA A 71 -13.63 9.97 0.60
CA ALA A 71 -14.64 10.56 -0.29
C ALA A 71 -16.03 9.96 0.04
N PRO A 72 -17.15 10.69 -0.15
CA PRO A 72 -18.50 10.16 0.06
C PRO A 72 -18.74 8.80 -0.62
N VAL A 73 -18.17 8.62 -1.82
CA VAL A 73 -18.26 7.38 -2.61
C VAL A 73 -17.61 6.18 -1.89
N LEU A 74 -16.44 6.35 -1.26
CA LEU A 74 -15.82 5.28 -0.48
C LEU A 74 -16.66 4.93 0.75
N LYS A 75 -17.27 5.93 1.41
CA LYS A 75 -18.17 5.65 2.54
C LYS A 75 -19.34 4.77 2.10
N GLU A 76 -19.94 5.03 0.95
CA GLU A 76 -21.05 4.21 0.42
C GLU A 76 -20.61 2.81 0.02
N PHE A 77 -19.45 2.69 -0.64
CA PHE A 77 -18.87 1.39 -0.95
C PHE A 77 -18.64 0.56 0.32
N TRP A 78 -18.27 1.17 1.44
CA TRP A 78 -18.03 0.46 2.70
C TRP A 78 -19.23 0.39 3.65
N LYS A 79 -20.38 1.01 3.34
CA LYS A 79 -21.59 0.85 4.16
C LYS A 79 -22.02 -0.61 4.16
N ASP A 80 -21.98 -1.25 5.33
CA ASP A 80 -22.52 -2.59 5.52
C ASP A 80 -24.05 -2.45 5.61
N GLU A 81 -24.81 -3.15 4.76
CA GLU A 81 -26.28 -3.09 4.75
C GLU A 81 -26.93 -3.78 5.97
N LYS A 82 -26.15 -4.43 6.84
CA LYS A 82 -26.65 -5.33 7.90
C LYS A 82 -25.99 -5.17 9.29
N ILE A 83 -25.55 -3.99 9.70
CA ILE A 83 -25.08 -3.79 11.09
C ILE A 83 -26.12 -3.03 11.93
N THR A 84 -27.18 -3.76 12.31
CA THR A 84 -27.97 -3.47 13.51
C THR A 84 -27.20 -4.01 14.73
N GLY A 85 -26.16 -3.30 15.16
CA GLY A 85 -25.37 -3.70 16.33
C GLY A 85 -24.38 -2.61 16.71
N LYS A 86 -24.47 -2.11 17.95
CA LYS A 86 -23.63 -1.04 18.51
C LYS A 86 -22.14 -1.30 18.24
N LYS A 87 -21.52 -0.53 17.34
CA LYS A 87 -20.05 -0.50 17.20
C LYS A 87 -19.47 0.40 18.30
N ASN A 88 -18.75 -0.20 19.26
CA ASN A 88 -17.86 0.53 20.13
C ASN A 88 -16.76 1.18 19.28
N LYS A 89 -16.65 2.51 19.35
CA LYS A 89 -15.56 3.29 18.76
C LYS A 89 -14.29 2.98 19.56
N GLY A 90 -13.39 2.14 19.06
CA GLY A 90 -12.10 1.95 19.74
C GLY A 90 -11.14 0.97 19.09
N GLU A 91 -11.61 -0.10 18.46
CA GLU A 91 -10.72 -1.14 17.95
C GLU A 91 -11.01 -1.43 16.47
N ILE A 92 -9.98 -1.28 15.64
CA ILE A 92 -10.01 -1.66 14.22
C ILE A 92 -10.02 -3.19 14.20
N TYR A 93 -11.18 -3.76 13.91
CA TYR A 93 -11.40 -5.20 13.96
C TYR A 93 -10.87 -5.87 12.68
N HIS A 94 -9.60 -6.28 12.67
CA HIS A 94 -9.02 -7.11 11.61
C HIS A 94 -9.37 -8.60 11.77
N GLY A 95 -10.63 -8.91 12.10
CA GLY A 95 -11.09 -10.28 12.23
C GLY A 95 -11.15 -11.00 10.89
N SER A 96 -10.99 -12.33 10.90
CA SER A 96 -11.12 -13.18 9.70
C SER A 96 -12.46 -12.97 8.97
N ASP A 97 -13.54 -12.69 9.72
CA ASP A 97 -14.85 -12.38 9.17
C ASP A 97 -14.86 -11.04 8.42
N TRP A 98 -14.27 -9.98 9.00
CA TRP A 98 -14.15 -8.68 8.34
C TRP A 98 -13.35 -8.79 7.05
N HIS A 99 -12.19 -9.44 7.11
CA HIS A 99 -11.34 -9.65 5.93
C HIS A 99 -12.11 -10.40 4.83
N ARG A 100 -12.79 -11.51 5.18
CA ARG A 100 -13.60 -12.30 4.23
C ARG A 100 -14.76 -11.50 3.64
N GLU A 101 -15.44 -10.69 4.44
CA GLU A 101 -16.54 -9.84 3.99
C GLU A 101 -16.05 -8.77 3.01
N LYS A 102 -14.98 -8.04 3.35
CA LYS A 102 -14.43 -7.00 2.48
C LYS A 102 -13.89 -7.58 1.19
N MET A 103 -13.18 -8.71 1.25
CA MET A 103 -12.75 -9.48 0.08
C MET A 103 -13.91 -9.78 -0.87
N LYS A 104 -15.00 -10.35 -0.35
CA LYS A 104 -16.20 -10.66 -1.16
C LYS A 104 -16.82 -9.40 -1.77
N LYS A 105 -16.87 -8.30 -1.03
CA LYS A 105 -17.44 -7.03 -1.50
C LYS A 105 -16.63 -6.44 -2.66
N ILE A 106 -15.31 -6.40 -2.52
CA ILE A 106 -14.38 -5.92 -3.54
C ILE A 106 -14.46 -6.80 -4.79
N GLU A 107 -14.42 -8.12 -4.62
CA GLU A 107 -14.52 -9.08 -5.72
C GLU A 107 -15.81 -8.88 -6.52
N ASN A 108 -16.97 -8.85 -5.84
CA ASN A 108 -18.27 -8.67 -6.49
C ASN A 108 -18.36 -7.35 -7.26
N HIS A 109 -17.78 -6.28 -6.71
CA HIS A 109 -17.75 -4.98 -7.38
C HIS A 109 -16.99 -5.03 -8.71
N PHE A 110 -15.79 -5.59 -8.72
CA PHE A 110 -15.00 -5.67 -9.95
C PHE A 110 -15.59 -6.66 -10.96
N ILE A 111 -16.15 -7.79 -10.51
CA ILE A 111 -16.89 -8.72 -11.38
C ILE A 111 -18.07 -8.00 -12.04
N PHE A 112 -18.86 -7.24 -11.28
CA PHE A 112 -19.99 -6.47 -11.79
C PHE A 112 -19.55 -5.44 -12.86
N LEU A 113 -18.38 -4.83 -12.70
CA LEU A 113 -17.78 -3.91 -13.67
C LEU A 113 -17.12 -4.61 -14.88
N GLY A 114 -17.23 -5.95 -14.98
CA GLY A 114 -16.72 -6.75 -16.09
C GLY A 114 -15.22 -7.04 -16.03
N PHE A 115 -14.60 -6.96 -14.85
CA PHE A 115 -13.21 -7.38 -14.65
C PHE A 115 -13.13 -8.87 -14.34
N LYS A 116 -12.01 -9.50 -14.71
CA LYS A 116 -11.64 -10.81 -14.21
C LYS A 116 -11.00 -10.64 -12.84
N VAL A 117 -11.56 -11.29 -11.82
CA VAL A 117 -11.00 -11.30 -10.46
C VAL A 117 -10.47 -12.70 -10.15
N ILE A 118 -9.25 -12.77 -9.63
CA ILE A 118 -8.61 -14.00 -9.15
C ILE A 118 -8.32 -13.82 -7.67
N ARG A 119 -8.79 -14.74 -6.84
CA ARG A 119 -8.39 -14.81 -5.43
C ARG A 119 -7.00 -15.39 -5.31
N GLU A 120 -6.23 -14.77 -4.44
CA GLU A 120 -4.88 -15.15 -4.08
C GLU A 120 -3.94 -15.41 -5.29
N PRO A 121 -3.83 -14.46 -6.24
CA PRO A 121 -2.96 -14.60 -7.39
C PRO A 121 -1.49 -14.59 -6.96
N ASN A 122 -0.64 -15.26 -7.74
CA ASN A 122 0.80 -15.17 -7.55
C ASN A 122 1.31 -13.78 -7.94
N LEU A 123 2.20 -13.24 -7.10
CA LEU A 123 3.03 -12.08 -7.39
C LEU A 123 4.46 -12.56 -7.70
N ASN A 124 5.37 -11.64 -8.04
CA ASN A 124 6.80 -11.96 -8.07
C ASN A 124 7.27 -12.48 -6.69
N GLN A 125 6.77 -11.87 -5.62
CA GLN A 125 6.99 -12.34 -4.25
C GLN A 125 5.66 -12.55 -3.53
N GLY A 126 5.36 -13.82 -3.22
CA GLY A 126 4.18 -14.22 -2.46
C GLY A 126 2.89 -14.15 -3.27
N ARG A 127 1.78 -13.91 -2.58
CA ARG A 127 0.44 -13.78 -3.15
C ARG A 127 -0.21 -12.51 -2.61
N ALA A 128 -1.02 -11.84 -3.44
CA ALA A 128 -1.97 -10.81 -2.98
C ALA A 128 -3.24 -11.49 -2.48
N ASP A 129 -4.21 -10.76 -1.93
CA ASP A 129 -5.52 -11.34 -1.63
C ASP A 129 -6.40 -11.41 -2.89
N LEU A 130 -6.40 -10.35 -3.71
CA LEU A 130 -7.09 -10.31 -4.99
C LEU A 130 -6.17 -9.80 -6.11
N GLY A 131 -6.35 -10.34 -7.30
CA GLY A 131 -5.87 -9.79 -8.56
C GLY A 131 -7.05 -9.44 -9.45
N VAL A 132 -7.05 -8.23 -9.97
CA VAL A 132 -8.11 -7.68 -10.82
C VAL A 132 -7.50 -7.33 -12.18
N TYR A 133 -8.09 -7.89 -13.24
CA TYR A 133 -7.54 -7.84 -14.59
C TYR A 133 -8.61 -7.45 -15.61
N LYS A 134 -8.23 -6.60 -16.56
CA LYS A 134 -9.05 -6.27 -17.73
C LYS A 134 -8.15 -5.95 -18.91
N LYS A 135 -8.51 -6.44 -20.09
CA LYS A 135 -7.71 -6.27 -21.30
C LYS A 135 -7.51 -4.77 -21.60
N GLY A 136 -6.26 -4.36 -21.73
CA GLY A 136 -5.88 -2.96 -22.00
C GLY A 136 -5.76 -2.09 -20.75
N GLU A 137 -6.14 -2.60 -19.58
CA GLU A 137 -5.98 -1.92 -18.30
C GLU A 137 -4.72 -2.39 -17.57
N GLN A 138 -4.27 -1.60 -16.61
CA GLN A 138 -3.19 -1.96 -15.71
C GLN A 138 -3.66 -3.01 -14.69
N ASP A 139 -2.83 -4.02 -14.42
CA ASP A 139 -3.14 -5.05 -13.43
C ASP A 139 -3.24 -4.42 -12.02
N LEU A 140 -4.26 -4.81 -11.26
CA LEU A 140 -4.49 -4.34 -9.90
C LEU A 140 -4.38 -5.50 -8.91
N PHE A 141 -3.48 -5.38 -7.94
CA PHE A 141 -3.33 -6.32 -6.83
C PHE A 141 -3.80 -5.67 -5.53
N ILE A 142 -4.60 -6.39 -4.74
CA ILE A 142 -5.25 -5.87 -3.55
C ILE A 142 -4.87 -6.71 -2.34
N GLU A 143 -4.50 -6.05 -1.25
CA GLU A 143 -4.34 -6.66 0.08
C GLU A 143 -5.30 -5.99 1.07
N VAL A 144 -5.96 -6.79 1.91
CA VAL A 144 -6.98 -6.37 2.86
C VAL A 144 -6.51 -6.61 4.29
N GLY A 145 -6.35 -5.54 5.05
CA GLY A 145 -5.86 -5.55 6.43
C GLY A 145 -4.36 -5.34 6.51
N THR A 146 -3.68 -6.19 7.28
CA THR A 146 -2.24 -6.08 7.53
C THR A 146 -1.43 -6.67 6.39
N ILE A 147 -0.31 -6.02 6.05
CA ILE A 147 0.59 -6.50 4.99
C ILE A 147 2.00 -6.79 5.49
N SER A 148 2.82 -7.41 4.63
CA SER A 148 4.26 -7.50 4.81
C SER A 148 4.99 -6.39 4.04
N LEU A 149 5.75 -5.55 4.73
CA LEU A 149 6.54 -4.48 4.11
C LEU A 149 7.63 -5.03 3.18
N PHE A 150 8.20 -6.20 3.53
CA PHE A 150 9.18 -6.89 2.70
C PHE A 150 8.57 -7.31 1.35
N LYS A 151 7.39 -7.96 1.37
CA LYS A 151 6.66 -8.33 0.15
C LYS A 151 6.35 -7.09 -0.69
N LEU A 152 5.82 -6.05 -0.06
CA LEU A 152 5.46 -4.80 -0.73
C LEU A 152 6.68 -4.20 -1.44
N TRP A 153 7.79 -4.02 -0.73
CA TRP A 153 9.01 -3.46 -1.31
C TRP A 153 9.54 -4.28 -2.50
N LEU A 154 9.59 -5.61 -2.38
CA LEU A 154 10.09 -6.47 -3.46
C LEU A 154 9.23 -6.39 -4.72
N ASN A 155 7.89 -6.40 -4.56
CA ASN A 155 6.98 -6.29 -5.69
C ASN A 155 7.06 -4.89 -6.33
N LEU A 156 7.07 -3.81 -5.54
CA LEU A 156 7.26 -2.43 -6.04
C LEU A 156 8.58 -2.24 -6.81
N ARG A 157 9.63 -2.96 -6.42
CA ARG A 157 10.95 -2.87 -7.07
C ARG A 157 11.04 -3.71 -8.35
N SER A 158 10.38 -4.87 -8.40
CA SER A 158 10.63 -5.89 -9.42
C SER A 158 9.55 -6.01 -10.49
N MET A 159 8.29 -5.69 -10.16
CA MET A 159 7.17 -5.75 -11.09
C MET A 159 7.04 -4.42 -11.84
N LYS A 160 6.35 -4.44 -13.00
CA LYS A 160 6.12 -3.27 -13.84
C LYS A 160 4.66 -3.22 -14.25
N ASN A 161 4.17 -2.01 -14.53
CA ASN A 161 2.82 -1.79 -15.06
C ASN A 161 1.73 -2.44 -14.19
N PHE A 162 1.72 -2.10 -12.90
CA PHE A 162 0.74 -2.60 -11.95
C PHE A 162 0.39 -1.56 -10.89
N THR A 163 -0.81 -1.69 -10.34
CA THR A 163 -1.26 -0.97 -9.15
C THR A 163 -1.30 -1.95 -7.98
N TYR A 164 -0.78 -1.54 -6.84
CA TYR A 164 -0.94 -2.22 -5.56
C TYR A 164 -1.85 -1.39 -4.67
N LEU A 165 -2.97 -1.97 -4.23
CA LEU A 165 -3.93 -1.31 -3.37
C LEU A 165 -3.96 -2.01 -2.01
N ILE A 166 -3.69 -1.26 -0.95
CA ILE A 166 -3.85 -1.73 0.42
C ILE A 166 -5.17 -1.17 0.94
N VAL A 167 -5.95 -2.03 1.57
CA VAL A 167 -7.19 -1.71 2.29
C VAL A 167 -6.95 -1.95 3.78
N PRO A 168 -6.33 -1.02 4.53
CA PRO A 168 -6.00 -1.25 5.94
C PRO A 168 -7.28 -1.36 6.77
N ASN A 169 -8.24 -0.47 6.50
CA ASN A 169 -9.54 -0.45 7.15
C ASN A 169 -10.59 0.26 6.25
N ASP A 170 -11.83 0.34 6.74
CA ASP A 170 -12.97 0.92 6.01
C ASP A 170 -12.83 2.42 5.67
N ASN A 171 -11.82 3.11 6.19
CA ASN A 171 -11.71 4.56 6.13
C ASN A 171 -10.61 5.05 5.19
N ASN A 172 -9.65 4.19 4.86
CA ASN A 172 -8.50 4.56 4.05
C ASN A 172 -8.18 3.47 3.03
N LEU A 173 -7.61 3.90 1.92
CA LEU A 173 -6.92 3.04 0.96
C LEU A 173 -5.56 3.64 0.70
N ILE A 174 -4.59 2.79 0.38
CA ILE A 174 -3.25 3.24 -0.01
C ILE A 174 -2.95 2.62 -1.36
N GLU A 175 -2.81 3.48 -2.35
CA GLU A 175 -2.52 3.08 -3.71
C GLU A 175 -1.05 3.30 -4.02
N PHE A 176 -0.40 2.29 -4.59
CA PHE A 176 0.94 2.38 -5.18
C PHE A 176 0.84 2.05 -6.67
N VAL A 177 1.20 3.01 -7.52
CA VAL A 177 1.17 2.85 -8.98
C VAL A 177 2.60 2.77 -9.51
N VAL A 178 2.90 1.66 -10.20
CA VAL A 178 4.16 1.43 -10.90
C VAL A 178 3.91 1.42 -12.40
N LYS A 179 4.44 2.43 -13.10
CA LYS A 179 4.29 2.57 -14.56
C LYS A 179 5.39 1.79 -15.31
N LYS A 180 5.20 1.62 -16.63
CA LYS A 180 6.19 1.01 -17.53
C LYS A 180 7.50 1.81 -17.59
#